data_AF-A0A016SM24-F1
#
_entry.id   AF-A0A016SM24-F1
#
_cell.length_a   1.000
_cell.length_b   1.000
_cell.length_c   1.000
_cell.angle_alpha   90.00
_cell.angle_beta   90.00
_cell.angle_gamma   90.00
#
_symmetry.space_group_name_H-M   'P 1'
#
loop_
_entity.id
_entity.type
_entity.pdbx_description
1 polymer ?
#
loop_
_entity_poly.entity_id
_entity_poly.type
_entity_poly.pdbx_seq_one_letter_code
_entity_poly.pdbx_strand_id
1 'polypeptide(L)'
;MENQPLATGYYLSTAPAADVPDWFWSSCPGAKNRTPVHLKSSLHINVPLVHQGDEFLQGKAAVGDKQEKESGHPLDSTRTDEVLRHVLETYNSLSWLNIDVVSGERRSCLPIHMQALIRLYHSVARLIM
;
A
#
# COMPACT_ATOMS: atom_id res chain seq x y z
N MET A 1 -10.59 -16.74 20.70
CA MET A 1 -9.98 -15.50 20.20
C MET A 1 -10.18 -15.53 18.71
N GLU A 2 -11.12 -14.76 18.17
CA GLU A 2 -11.32 -14.69 16.72
C GLU A 2 -10.07 -14.10 16.08
N ASN A 3 -9.45 -14.85 15.17
CA ASN A 3 -8.34 -14.34 14.38
C ASN A 3 -8.89 -13.26 13.45
N GLN A 4 -8.50 -12.02 13.69
CA GLN A 4 -8.92 -10.92 12.85
C GLN A 4 -8.38 -11.09 11.41
N PRO A 5 -9.12 -10.65 10.37
CA PRO A 5 -8.78 -10.93 8.98
C PRO A 5 -7.46 -10.25 8.57
N LEU A 6 -6.51 -11.04 8.07
CA LEU A 6 -5.18 -10.60 7.65
C LEU A 6 -4.96 -10.90 6.16
N ALA A 7 -4.62 -9.88 5.38
CA ALA A 7 -4.07 -10.07 4.05
C ALA A 7 -2.56 -9.87 4.07
N THR A 8 -1.83 -10.70 3.31
CA THR A 8 -0.40 -10.53 3.09
C THR A 8 -0.12 -10.60 1.60
N GLY A 9 0.65 -9.64 1.11
CA GLY A 9 1.01 -9.49 -0.29
C GLY A 9 2.48 -9.12 -0.45
N TYR A 10 2.97 -9.29 -1.66
CA TYR A 10 4.32 -8.87 -2.04
C TYR A 10 4.24 -7.76 -3.09
N TYR A 11 5.03 -6.72 -2.88
CA TYR A 11 5.24 -5.66 -3.83
C TYR A 11 6.61 -5.86 -4.48
N LEU A 12 6.59 -6.14 -5.78
CA LEU A 12 7.75 -6.47 -6.60
C LEU A 12 8.00 -5.32 -7.58
N SER A 13 9.22 -4.80 -7.60
CA SER A 13 9.56 -3.71 -8.53
C SER A 13 10.99 -3.82 -9.05
N THR A 14 11.17 -3.52 -10.32
CA THR A 14 12.50 -3.37 -10.94
C THR A 14 13.14 -2.02 -10.62
N ALA A 15 12.33 -1.03 -10.22
CA ALA A 15 12.85 0.23 -9.70
C ALA A 15 13.49 0.01 -8.31
N PRO A 16 14.57 0.72 -7.97
CA PRO A 16 15.25 0.55 -6.69
C PRO A 16 14.39 1.07 -5.53
N ALA A 17 14.62 0.58 -4.32
CA ALA A 17 14.13 1.21 -3.09
C ALA A 17 15.14 2.26 -2.62
N ALA A 18 15.34 3.29 -3.44
CA ALA A 18 16.42 4.26 -3.29
C ALA A 18 16.37 5.02 -1.96
N ASP A 19 17.56 5.25 -1.39
CA ASP A 19 17.78 6.03 -0.16
C ASP A 19 17.05 5.53 1.09
N VAL A 20 16.49 4.32 1.07
CA VAL A 20 15.84 3.76 2.27
C VAL A 20 16.90 3.50 3.36
N PRO A 21 16.70 3.97 4.61
CA PRO A 21 17.65 3.79 5.70
C PRO A 21 17.95 2.34 6.04
N ASP A 22 19.14 2.04 6.57
CA ASP A 22 19.58 0.67 6.87
C ASP A 22 18.69 -0.05 7.89
N TRP A 23 18.12 0.70 8.85
CA TRP A 23 17.22 0.13 9.85
C TRP A 23 15.95 -0.49 9.23
N PHE A 24 15.50 0.00 8.08
CA PHE A 24 14.37 -0.59 7.35
C PHE A 24 14.69 -2.00 6.87
N TRP A 25 15.95 -2.24 6.53
CA TRP A 25 16.47 -3.53 6.06
C TRP A 25 17.04 -4.39 7.19
N SER A 26 16.89 -4.00 8.45
CA SER A 26 17.51 -4.70 9.60
C SER A 26 17.19 -6.19 9.66
N SER A 27 15.97 -6.60 9.29
CA SER A 27 15.56 -8.02 9.23
C SER A 27 16.17 -8.79 8.04
N CYS A 28 16.60 -8.11 6.98
CA CYS A 28 17.21 -8.70 5.80
C CYS A 28 18.11 -7.69 5.04
N PRO A 29 19.33 -7.41 5.53
CA PRO A 29 20.20 -6.36 4.96
C PRO A 29 20.56 -6.62 3.49
N GLY A 30 20.68 -7.89 3.10
CA GLY A 30 20.97 -8.29 1.73
C GLY A 30 19.87 -7.95 0.72
N ALA A 31 18.65 -7.65 1.17
CA ALA A 31 17.55 -7.25 0.28
C ALA A 31 17.70 -5.81 -0.25
N LYS A 32 18.44 -4.94 0.44
CA LYS A 32 18.66 -3.53 0.05
C LYS A 32 19.23 -3.37 -1.36
N ASN A 33 20.15 -4.27 -1.75
CA ASN A 33 20.89 -4.19 -3.01
C ASN A 33 20.40 -5.20 -4.05
N ARG A 34 19.21 -5.79 -3.87
CA ARG A 34 18.63 -6.75 -4.83
C ARG A 34 17.70 -6.06 -5.81
N THR A 35 17.79 -6.47 -7.07
CA THR A 35 16.82 -6.15 -8.11
C THR A 35 16.28 -7.48 -8.68
N PRO A 36 14.96 -7.68 -8.75
CA PRO A 36 13.91 -6.76 -8.32
C PRO A 36 13.85 -6.62 -6.79
N VAL A 37 13.36 -5.47 -6.33
CA VAL A 37 13.04 -5.20 -4.94
C VAL A 37 11.83 -6.05 -4.54
N HIS A 38 11.91 -6.70 -3.38
CA HIS A 38 10.84 -7.52 -2.82
C HIS A 38 10.42 -6.93 -1.47
N LEU A 39 9.23 -6.32 -1.39
CA LEU A 39 8.68 -5.79 -0.15
C LEU A 39 7.45 -6.62 0.26
N LYS A 40 7.45 -7.11 1.50
CA LYS A 40 6.29 -7.79 2.08
C LYS A 40 5.39 -6.74 2.73
N SER A 41 4.10 -6.78 2.42
CA SER A 41 3.10 -5.91 3.04
C SER A 41 2.00 -6.77 3.64
N SER A 42 1.61 -6.44 4.86
CA SER A 42 0.50 -7.09 5.56
C SER A 42 -0.52 -6.04 5.96
N LEU A 43 -1.78 -6.28 5.65
CA LEU A 43 -2.90 -5.41 6.00
C LEU A 43 -3.83 -6.14 6.93
N HIS A 44 -4.15 -5.46 8.02
CA HIS A 44 -5.10 -5.89 9.00
C HIS A 44 -6.18 -4.81 9.12
N ILE A 45 -7.44 -5.14 8.83
CA ILE A 45 -8.56 -4.20 9.01
C ILE A 45 -9.17 -4.50 10.37
N ASN A 46 -8.93 -3.59 11.33
CA ASN A 46 -9.67 -3.64 12.59
C ASN A 46 -11.09 -3.16 12.30
N VAL A 47 -12.06 -4.05 12.39
CA VAL A 47 -13.49 -3.72 12.28
C VAL A 47 -14.05 -3.71 13.71
N PRO A 48 -14.08 -2.56 14.42
CA PRO A 48 -14.52 -2.55 15.82
C PRO A 48 -16.05 -2.54 15.95
N LEU A 49 -16.81 -2.63 14.86
CA LEU A 49 -18.24 -2.29 14.87
C LEU A 49 -19.13 -3.11 13.90
N VAL A 50 -18.96 -4.44 13.85
CA VAL A 50 -20.00 -5.33 13.25
C VAL A 50 -20.86 -5.96 14.37
N HIS A 51 -21.37 -5.09 15.25
CA HIS A 51 -22.53 -5.39 16.09
C HIS A 51 -23.63 -4.33 15.96
N GLN A 52 -23.60 -3.50 14.91
CA GLN A 52 -24.72 -2.62 14.58
C GLN A 52 -24.95 -2.61 13.07
N GLY A 53 -26.09 -3.19 12.68
CA GLY A 53 -26.81 -2.70 11.52
C GLY A 53 -26.95 -3.65 10.33
N ASP A 54 -27.52 -4.83 10.57
CA ASP A 54 -28.33 -5.57 9.57
C ASP A 54 -29.49 -4.71 8.96
N GLU A 55 -29.61 -3.43 9.30
CA GLU A 55 -30.69 -2.53 8.85
C GLU A 55 -30.38 -1.71 7.58
N PHE A 56 -29.12 -1.62 7.11
CA PHE A 56 -28.85 -0.87 5.87
C PHE A 56 -29.13 -1.68 4.59
N LEU A 57 -29.32 -3.00 4.69
CA LEU A 57 -29.50 -3.88 3.53
C LEU A 57 -30.98 -4.09 3.11
N GLN A 58 -31.97 -3.62 3.88
CA GLN A 58 -33.38 -3.76 3.50
C GLN A 58 -33.88 -2.72 2.47
N GLY A 59 -33.10 -1.67 2.17
CA GLY A 59 -33.50 -0.63 1.21
C GLY A 59 -33.35 -0.98 -0.28
N LYS A 60 -32.72 -2.12 -0.62
CA LYS A 60 -32.39 -2.48 -2.03
C LYS A 60 -33.08 -3.75 -2.54
N ALA A 61 -34.04 -4.29 -1.80
CA ALA A 61 -34.78 -5.48 -2.22
C ALA A 61 -36.04 -5.19 -3.07
N ALA A 62 -36.13 -3.99 -3.66
CA ALA A 62 -37.19 -3.66 -4.60
C ALA A 62 -36.63 -2.75 -5.71
N VAL A 63 -36.07 -3.37 -6.75
CA VAL A 63 -36.13 -2.99 -8.18
C VAL A 63 -35.13 -3.90 -8.91
N GLY A 64 -35.65 -4.65 -9.87
CA GLY A 64 -35.02 -5.83 -10.45
C GLY A 64 -33.81 -5.60 -11.34
N ASP A 65 -33.15 -6.73 -11.64
CA ASP A 65 -32.41 -7.06 -12.85
C ASP A 65 -31.82 -5.88 -13.63
N LYS A 66 -30.69 -5.38 -13.13
CA LYS A 66 -29.58 -4.79 -13.90
C LYS A 66 -28.39 -4.66 -12.96
N GLN A 67 -27.59 -5.71 -12.90
CA GLN A 67 -26.36 -5.78 -12.11
C GLN A 67 -25.25 -4.96 -12.80
N GLU A 68 -25.45 -3.65 -12.90
CA GLU A 68 -24.38 -2.70 -13.18
C GLU A 68 -23.61 -2.44 -11.89
N LYS A 69 -22.28 -2.58 -11.96
CA LYS A 69 -21.28 -2.15 -10.97
C LYS A 69 -21.77 -0.99 -10.08
N GLU A 70 -22.22 -1.28 -8.87
CA GLU A 70 -22.20 -0.26 -7.83
C GLU A 70 -20.73 0.01 -7.47
N SER A 71 -20.26 1.15 -7.96
CA SER A 71 -18.94 1.73 -7.78
C SER A 71 -18.70 2.14 -6.32
N GLY A 72 -18.47 1.17 -5.44
CA GLY A 72 -17.89 1.43 -4.12
C GLY A 72 -16.40 1.75 -4.23
N HIS A 73 -15.87 2.60 -3.36
CA HIS A 73 -14.43 2.84 -3.31
C HIS A 73 -13.73 1.54 -2.88
N PRO A 74 -12.61 1.10 -3.52
CA PRO A 74 -12.00 -0.19 -3.19
C PRO A 74 -11.51 -0.32 -1.75
N LEU A 75 -11.28 0.80 -1.05
CA LEU A 75 -10.96 0.81 0.39
C LEU A 75 -12.16 0.51 1.30
N ASP A 76 -13.39 0.59 0.79
CA ASP A 76 -14.62 0.29 1.54
C ASP A 76 -14.92 -1.22 1.56
N SER A 77 -14.12 -2.03 0.85
CA SER A 77 -14.30 -3.49 0.83
C SER A 77 -14.00 -4.09 2.21
N THR A 78 -14.85 -5.02 2.64
CA THR A 78 -14.63 -5.84 3.84
C THR A 78 -13.57 -6.93 3.60
N ARG A 79 -13.12 -7.10 2.36
CA ARG A 79 -12.11 -8.06 1.94
C ARG A 79 -10.71 -7.44 1.99
N THR A 80 -9.92 -7.85 2.98
CA THR A 80 -8.57 -7.32 3.22
C THR A 80 -7.62 -7.52 2.03
N ASP A 81 -7.82 -8.56 1.22
CA ASP A 81 -7.04 -8.83 0.00
C ASP A 81 -7.31 -7.81 -1.11
N GLU A 82 -8.58 -7.42 -1.31
CA GLU A 82 -8.96 -6.40 -2.30
C GLU A 82 -8.42 -5.02 -1.91
N VAL A 83 -8.56 -4.66 -0.63
CA VAL A 83 -8.03 -3.41 -0.08
C VAL A 83 -6.51 -3.36 -0.21
N LEU A 84 -5.81 -4.42 0.21
CA LEU A 84 -4.34 -4.49 0.11
C LEU A 84 -3.88 -4.36 -1.35
N ARG A 85 -4.53 -5.08 -2.28
CA ARG A 85 -4.21 -4.99 -3.71
C ARG A 85 -4.37 -3.56 -4.22
N HIS A 86 -5.48 -2.90 -3.91
CA HIS A 86 -5.72 -1.51 -4.32
C HIS A 86 -4.67 -0.54 -3.75
N VAL A 87 -4.29 -0.70 -2.49
CA VAL A 87 -3.24 0.11 -1.86
C VAL A 87 -1.90 -0.08 -2.57
N LEU A 88 -1.50 -1.33 -2.86
CA LEU A 88 -0.23 -1.61 -3.55
C LEU A 88 -0.22 -1.11 -5.00
N GLU A 89 -1.34 -1.23 -5.73
CA GLU A 89 -1.52 -0.65 -7.08
C GLU A 89 -1.40 0.89 -7.04
N THR A 90 -2.00 1.52 -6.03
CA THR A 90 -1.91 2.96 -5.80
C THR A 90 -0.48 3.39 -5.46
N TYR A 91 0.22 2.63 -4.62
CA TYR A 91 1.63 2.88 -4.29
C TYR A 91 2.53 2.78 -5.52
N ASN A 92 2.29 1.78 -6.40
CA ASN A 92 2.97 1.70 -7.69
C ASN A 92 2.73 2.95 -8.53
N SER A 93 1.48 3.39 -8.64
CA SER A 93 1.11 4.58 -9.42
C SER A 93 1.76 5.85 -8.87
N LEU A 94 1.76 6.03 -7.55
CA LEU A 94 2.41 7.16 -6.88
C LEU A 94 3.93 7.13 -6.95
N SER A 95 4.56 5.96 -7.17
CA SER A 95 6.00 5.86 -7.38
C SER A 95 6.45 6.50 -8.70
N TRP A 96 5.56 6.52 -9.71
CA TRP A 96 5.79 7.16 -11.01
C TRP A 96 5.73 8.68 -10.97
N LEU A 97 5.34 9.30 -9.86
CA LEU A 97 5.35 10.76 -9.76
C LEU A 97 6.76 11.33 -9.53
N ASN A 98 7.76 10.49 -9.24
CA ASN A 98 9.15 10.89 -9.14
C ASN A 98 10.02 10.15 -10.16
N ILE A 99 10.14 10.76 -11.35
CA ILE A 99 10.90 10.21 -12.47
C ILE A 99 12.22 10.97 -12.59
N ASP A 100 13.27 10.25 -12.94
CA ASP A 100 14.50 10.87 -13.39
C ASP A 100 14.37 11.32 -14.84
N VAL A 101 14.42 12.63 -15.07
CA VAL A 101 14.18 13.23 -16.39
C VAL A 101 15.20 12.85 -17.45
N VAL A 102 16.38 12.35 -17.05
CA VAL A 102 17.43 11.92 -17.97
C VAL A 102 17.24 10.47 -18.40
N SER A 103 17.04 9.55 -17.46
CA SER A 103 16.86 8.13 -17.77
C SER A 103 15.43 7.75 -18.15
N GLY A 104 14.43 8.56 -17.77
CA GLY A 104 13.01 8.22 -17.88
C GLY A 104 12.55 7.18 -16.84
N GLU A 105 13.44 6.73 -15.96
CA GLU A 105 13.15 5.70 -14.97
C GLU A 105 12.63 6.29 -13.66
N ARG A 106 11.88 5.49 -12.92
CA ARG A 106 11.45 5.85 -11.56
C ARG A 106 12.67 5.94 -10.65
N ARG A 107 12.74 7.02 -9.86
CA ARG A 107 13.81 7.18 -8.86
C ARG A 107 13.68 6.18 -7.71
N SER A 108 12.47 5.76 -7.38
CA SER A 108 12.21 4.76 -6.34
C SER A 108 10.95 3.95 -6.65
N CYS A 109 10.90 2.70 -6.19
CA CYS A 109 9.68 1.89 -6.23
C CYS A 109 8.64 2.30 -5.17
N LEU A 110 9.01 3.15 -4.22
CA LEU A 110 8.13 3.61 -3.14
C LEU A 110 7.26 4.79 -3.59
N PRO A 111 6.07 5.00 -3.00
CA PRO A 111 5.22 6.14 -3.34
C PRO A 111 5.87 7.47 -2.93
N ILE A 112 5.55 8.56 -3.66
CA ILE A 112 6.18 9.88 -3.50
C ILE A 112 6.24 10.41 -2.05
N HIS A 113 5.20 10.20 -1.25
CA HIS A 113 5.15 10.68 0.13
C HIS A 113 6.16 9.95 1.03
N MET A 114 6.38 8.64 0.83
CA MET A 114 7.44 7.91 1.54
C MET A 114 8.82 8.41 1.11
N GLN A 115 9.02 8.69 -0.18
CA GLN A 115 10.27 9.28 -0.66
C GLN A 115 10.55 10.66 -0.02
N ALA A 116 9.51 11.49 0.15
CA ALA A 116 9.63 12.78 0.83
C ALA A 116 10.02 12.62 2.31
N LEU A 117 9.41 11.66 3.03
CA LEU A 117 9.75 11.35 4.42
C LEU A 117 11.19 10.84 4.56
N ILE A 118 11.65 10.00 3.62
CA ILE A 118 13.04 9.52 3.57
C ILE A 118 14.02 10.69 3.38
N ARG A 119 13.71 11.62 2.46
CA ARG A 119 14.53 12.83 2.25
C ARG A 119 14.57 13.73 3.49
N LEU A 120 13.44 13.86 4.20
CA LEU A 120 13.36 14.60 5.45
C LEU A 120 14.21 13.93 6.53
N TYR A 121 14.08 12.60 6.69
CA TYR A 121 14.89 11.81 7.61
C TYR A 121 16.39 12.06 7.38
N HIS A 122 16.87 11.96 6.14
CA HIS A 122 18.29 12.19 5.82
C HIS A 122 18.72 13.63 6.05
N SER A 123 17.84 14.61 5.83
CA SER A 123 18.15 16.01 6.09
C SER A 123 18.31 16.27 7.59
N VAL A 124 17.42 15.70 8.42
CA VAL A 124 17.49 15.79 9.88
C VAL A 124 18.68 15.00 10.44
N ALA A 125 18.91 13.78 9.96
CA ALA A 125 20.04 12.95 10.39
C ALA A 125 21.38 13.64 10.14
N ARG A 126 21.55 14.29 8.98
CA ARG A 126 22.75 15.08 8.64
C ARG A 126 22.89 16.39 9.43
N LEU A 127 21.83 16.86 10.07
CA LEU A 127 21.87 18.06 10.91
C LEU A 127 22.24 17.72 12.36
N ILE A 128 21.83 16.53 12.83
CA ILE A 128 22.01 16.09 14.21
C ILE A 128 23.32 15.29 14.39
N MET A 129 23.79 14.59 13.35
CA MET A 129 25.08 13.89 13.31
C MET A 129 26.11 14.70 12.53
#